data_AF-A0A931UGT1-F1
#
_entry.id   AF-A0A931UGT1-F1
#
_cell.length_a   1.000
_cell.length_b   1.000
_cell.length_c   1.000
_cell.angle_alpha   90.00
_cell.angle_beta   90.00
_cell.angle_gamma   90.00
#
_symmetry.space_group_name_H-M   'P 1'
#
loop_
_entity.id
_entity.type
_entity.pdbx_description
1 polymer ?
#
loop_
_entity_poly.entity_id
_entity_poly.type
_entity_poly.pdbx_seq_one_letter_code
_entity_poly.pdbx_strand_id
1 'polypeptide(L)'
;MREKTNRVVIYRVKPHIAFDTLDFAAEGYALQFSDANRKLFVQRNKVSTPSWAAYIMPLLPEGTDDIHNFSSSFILVIHHNASNYILSGGYGFTEILDYVSEDFGLDMALRMIDEKEISALNQKAMKGTTRQIIRAVAGYDPLFDRDNYNRILNAIEGKAQFEGRKFRIVGKSSLALRTAKDINHVGEVLNQIEAILAQPEKVHLPKSYKEVKEKSTLDQLEALMFAGFQNFWLGQAGRENIYLEFKDPFAQFKCENFHVTYKHHKVEITDFDLDLVREKLIEKGFNTIDNLDDLHKMSVTGFNETGHPEIKKEPIYNLLVFETAIGTIHYIKLGKQWFQILEEVQTFINGELANLAVHNGTLPAWDKAQHPVELNYNQFVAAQNGWTCMDQDFVHINGHSKIEFCDLYDHASTTFYHVKETWGAKSAYLFTQGITAAESYRQSNAFRAKCAEKWPQFFTDEVKKGNLVFGIADDKALVANFPQNMTYFAKLNLYNAVSALKLLNFDVALAPIRVA
;
A
#
# COMPACT_ATOMS: atom_id res chain seq x y z
N MET A 1 -25.41 -28.57 -32.14
CA MET A 1 -25.09 -29.08 -30.79
C MET A 1 -23.89 -28.28 -30.30
N ARG A 2 -23.92 -27.61 -29.12
CA ARG A 2 -22.74 -26.89 -28.63
C ARG A 2 -21.66 -27.91 -28.31
N GLU A 3 -20.51 -27.80 -28.95
CA GLU A 3 -19.36 -28.67 -28.68
C GLU A 3 -18.97 -28.57 -27.19
N LYS A 4 -18.71 -29.72 -26.57
CA LYS A 4 -18.41 -29.81 -25.14
C LYS A 4 -17.06 -29.13 -24.87
N THR A 5 -16.98 -28.30 -23.83
CA THR A 5 -15.74 -27.63 -23.43
C THR A 5 -15.37 -28.00 -22.01
N ASN A 6 -14.07 -28.12 -21.76
CA ASN A 6 -13.47 -28.45 -20.47
C ASN A 6 -12.91 -27.19 -19.83
N ARG A 7 -13.13 -27.00 -18.52
CA ARG A 7 -12.46 -25.96 -17.75
C ARG A 7 -11.11 -26.51 -17.28
N VAL A 8 -10.04 -25.80 -17.57
CA VAL A 8 -8.68 -26.15 -17.15
C VAL A 8 -8.09 -25.01 -16.33
N VAL A 9 -7.28 -25.36 -15.34
CA VAL A 9 -6.53 -24.43 -14.50
C VAL A 9 -5.06 -24.81 -14.63
N ILE A 10 -4.29 -23.95 -15.28
CA ILE A 10 -2.92 -24.23 -15.71
C ILE A 10 -1.98 -23.34 -14.93
N TYR A 11 -0.89 -23.92 -14.44
CA TYR A 11 0.21 -23.25 -13.77
C TYR A 11 1.50 -23.50 -14.54
N ARG A 12 2.42 -22.54 -14.49
CA ARG A 12 3.78 -22.72 -14.99
C ARG A 12 4.72 -22.92 -13.80
N VAL A 13 5.50 -23.99 -13.81
CA VAL A 13 6.50 -24.27 -12.78
C VAL A 13 7.68 -23.30 -12.92
N LYS A 14 8.32 -22.93 -11.81
CA LYS A 14 9.50 -22.06 -11.81
C LYS A 14 10.63 -22.71 -12.65
N PRO A 15 11.39 -21.94 -13.46
CA PRO A 15 12.36 -22.52 -14.40
C PRO A 15 13.47 -23.39 -13.81
N HIS A 16 13.83 -23.18 -12.54
CA HIS A 16 14.89 -23.93 -11.85
C HIS A 16 14.42 -25.26 -11.26
N ILE A 17 13.11 -25.56 -11.28
CA ILE A 17 12.55 -26.79 -10.73
C ILE A 17 12.42 -27.82 -11.86
N ALA A 18 13.15 -28.91 -11.74
CA ALA A 18 13.17 -29.98 -12.72
C ALA A 18 11.87 -30.82 -12.68
N PHE A 19 11.50 -31.40 -13.81
CA PHE A 19 10.32 -32.28 -13.92
C PHE A 19 10.43 -33.50 -12.98
N ASP A 20 11.64 -34.05 -12.87
CA ASP A 20 11.88 -35.25 -12.06
C ASP A 20 11.73 -35.01 -10.56
N THR A 21 12.01 -33.78 -10.10
CA THR A 21 11.89 -33.41 -8.68
C THR A 21 10.46 -33.14 -8.23
N LEU A 22 9.50 -33.06 -9.16
CA LEU A 22 8.09 -32.86 -8.84
C LEU A 22 7.47 -34.21 -8.47
N ASP A 23 7.30 -34.42 -7.16
CA ASP A 23 6.63 -35.56 -6.55
C ASP A 23 5.72 -35.04 -5.43
N PHE A 24 4.49 -35.55 -5.36
CA PHE A 24 3.46 -35.14 -4.40
C PHE A 24 2.97 -36.30 -3.51
N ALA A 25 3.72 -37.40 -3.48
CA ALA A 25 3.37 -38.58 -2.69
C ALA A 25 3.40 -38.30 -1.17
N ALA A 26 4.32 -37.46 -0.70
CA ALA A 26 4.45 -37.11 0.72
C ALA A 26 3.23 -36.31 1.24
N GLU A 27 2.56 -35.59 0.34
CA GLU A 27 1.37 -34.76 0.56
C GLU A 27 0.08 -35.58 0.46
N GLY A 28 0.21 -36.91 0.31
CA GLY A 28 -0.90 -37.86 0.28
C GLY A 28 -1.56 -37.99 -1.09
N TYR A 29 -0.86 -37.67 -2.19
CA TYR A 29 -1.34 -37.94 -3.55
C TYR A 29 -0.68 -39.19 -4.13
N ALA A 30 -1.49 -40.18 -4.51
CA ALA A 30 -0.96 -41.40 -5.13
C ALA A 30 -0.63 -41.15 -6.61
N LEU A 31 0.58 -41.50 -7.04
CA LEU A 31 0.95 -41.51 -8.47
C LEU A 31 0.12 -42.57 -9.21
N GLN A 32 -0.73 -42.12 -10.14
CA GLN A 32 -1.63 -42.99 -10.92
C GLN A 32 -1.11 -43.24 -12.34
N PHE A 33 -0.33 -42.32 -12.88
CA PHE A 33 0.22 -42.40 -14.22
C PHE A 33 1.55 -41.66 -14.28
N SER A 34 2.53 -42.24 -14.97
CA SER A 34 3.80 -41.59 -15.27
C SER A 34 4.29 -42.05 -16.64
N ASP A 35 4.74 -41.10 -17.45
CA ASP A 35 5.53 -41.35 -18.66
C ASP A 35 6.72 -40.37 -18.70
N ALA A 36 7.43 -40.32 -19.83
CA ALA A 36 8.61 -39.47 -19.99
C ALA A 36 8.32 -37.96 -19.79
N ASN A 37 7.07 -37.52 -20.04
CA ASN A 37 6.70 -36.10 -20.05
C ASN A 37 5.53 -35.77 -19.11
N ARG A 38 4.92 -36.74 -18.43
CA ARG A 38 3.71 -36.53 -17.63
C ARG A 38 3.72 -37.35 -16.36
N LYS A 39 3.25 -36.76 -15.26
CA LYS A 39 2.96 -37.45 -13.99
C LYS A 39 1.58 -37.03 -13.48
N LEU A 40 0.68 -37.99 -13.26
CA LEU A 40 -0.64 -37.75 -12.68
C LEU A 40 -0.68 -38.28 -11.25
N PHE A 41 -0.90 -37.37 -10.32
CA PHE A 41 -1.09 -37.65 -8.90
C PHE A 41 -2.56 -37.43 -8.55
N VAL A 42 -3.16 -38.37 -7.82
CA VAL A 42 -4.57 -38.29 -7.40
C VAL A 42 -4.69 -38.57 -5.92
N GLN A 43 -5.42 -37.71 -5.22
CA GLN A 43 -5.86 -37.92 -3.86
C GLN A 43 -7.36 -38.16 -3.86
N ARG A 44 -7.78 -39.31 -3.34
CA ARG A 44 -9.18 -39.73 -3.30
C ARG A 44 -9.70 -39.64 -1.88
N ASN A 45 -10.93 -39.15 -1.72
CA ASN A 45 -11.67 -39.18 -0.46
C ASN A 45 -10.92 -38.62 0.76
N LYS A 46 -10.20 -37.49 0.60
CA LYS A 46 -9.61 -36.80 1.76
C LYS A 46 -10.74 -36.36 2.68
N VAL A 47 -10.75 -36.94 3.88
CA VAL A 47 -11.73 -36.68 4.93
C VAL A 47 -11.35 -35.40 5.67
N SER A 48 -12.30 -34.50 5.86
CA SER A 48 -12.14 -33.34 6.74
C SER A 48 -13.44 -33.00 7.45
N THR A 49 -13.36 -32.50 8.67
CA THR A 49 -14.55 -32.03 9.40
C THR A 49 -14.80 -30.55 9.06
N PRO A 50 -16.01 -30.16 8.61
CA PRO A 50 -16.31 -28.75 8.39
C PRO A 50 -16.15 -27.94 9.69
N SER A 51 -15.56 -26.75 9.61
CA SER A 51 -15.34 -25.91 10.81
C SER A 51 -16.63 -25.49 11.52
N TRP A 52 -17.74 -25.40 10.79
CA TRP A 52 -19.06 -25.09 11.36
C TRP A 52 -19.73 -26.29 12.05
N ALA A 53 -19.24 -27.52 11.86
CA ALA A 53 -19.84 -28.71 12.46
C ALA A 53 -19.85 -28.61 14.00
N ALA A 54 -18.75 -28.13 14.59
CA ALA A 54 -18.64 -27.88 16.03
C ALA A 54 -19.67 -26.85 16.55
N TYR A 55 -20.04 -25.85 15.74
CA TYR A 55 -21.00 -24.81 16.12
C TYR A 55 -22.43 -25.36 16.19
N ILE A 56 -22.80 -26.27 15.30
CA ILE A 56 -24.15 -26.85 15.26
C ILE A 56 -24.29 -28.11 16.11
N MET A 57 -23.17 -28.71 16.54
CA MET A 57 -23.11 -29.96 17.29
C MET A 57 -24.07 -30.02 18.50
N PRO A 58 -24.29 -28.94 19.29
CA PRO A 58 -25.25 -28.97 20.40
C PRO A 58 -26.73 -29.10 19.99
N LEU A 59 -27.06 -28.83 18.72
CA LEU A 59 -28.42 -28.97 18.17
C LEU A 59 -28.64 -30.33 17.50
N LEU A 60 -27.58 -31.11 17.35
CA LEU A 60 -27.63 -32.40 16.69
C LEU A 60 -28.12 -33.48 17.67
N PRO A 61 -29.01 -34.40 17.24
CA PRO A 61 -29.37 -35.58 18.03
C PRO A 61 -28.14 -36.41 18.40
N GLU A 62 -28.14 -37.05 19.58
CA GLU A 62 -27.11 -38.03 19.96
C GLU A 62 -26.93 -39.08 18.85
N GLY A 63 -25.69 -39.25 18.37
CA GLY A 63 -25.37 -40.18 17.28
C GLY A 63 -25.30 -39.57 15.87
N THR A 64 -25.37 -38.25 15.73
CA THR A 64 -25.12 -37.54 14.45
C THR A 64 -23.74 -36.87 14.37
N ASP A 65 -22.75 -37.44 15.07
CA ASP A 65 -21.40 -36.88 15.24
C ASP A 65 -20.46 -37.09 14.03
N ASP A 66 -20.90 -37.82 13.01
CA ASP A 66 -20.11 -38.22 11.85
C ASP A 66 -20.28 -37.27 10.65
N ILE A 67 -20.10 -35.96 10.87
CA ILE A 67 -20.15 -34.95 9.80
C ILE A 67 -18.77 -34.78 9.16
N HIS A 68 -18.61 -35.36 7.97
CA HIS A 68 -17.38 -35.27 7.20
C HIS A 68 -17.61 -34.71 5.78
N ASN A 69 -16.64 -33.91 5.33
CA ASN A 69 -16.43 -33.60 3.94
C ASN A 69 -15.49 -34.63 3.34
N PHE A 70 -15.82 -35.11 2.14
CA PHE A 70 -14.93 -35.93 1.33
C PHE A 70 -14.56 -35.14 0.08
N SER A 71 -13.26 -34.98 -0.17
CA SER A 71 -12.76 -34.28 -1.35
C SER A 71 -11.85 -35.17 -2.17
N SER A 72 -11.92 -35.00 -3.50
CA SER A 72 -10.98 -35.62 -4.44
C SER A 72 -10.27 -34.51 -5.22
N SER A 73 -8.97 -34.67 -5.40
CA SER A 73 -8.10 -33.71 -6.08
C SER A 73 -7.10 -34.43 -6.95
N PHE A 74 -6.57 -33.71 -7.94
CA PHE A 74 -5.50 -34.22 -8.79
C PHE A 74 -4.47 -33.12 -9.07
N ILE A 75 -3.25 -33.56 -9.36
CA ILE A 75 -2.15 -32.76 -9.85
C ILE A 75 -1.58 -33.50 -11.06
N LEU A 76 -1.62 -32.87 -12.23
CA LEU A 76 -1.01 -33.39 -13.45
C LEU A 76 0.17 -32.51 -13.82
N VAL A 77 1.37 -33.04 -13.67
CA VAL A 77 2.61 -32.40 -14.11
C VAL A 77 2.85 -32.77 -15.58
N ILE A 78 3.21 -31.79 -16.40
CA ILE A 78 3.49 -31.95 -17.83
C ILE A 78 4.80 -31.24 -18.15
N HIS A 79 5.80 -31.99 -18.61
CA HIS A 79 6.95 -31.44 -19.30
C HIS A 79 6.57 -31.18 -20.77
N HIS A 80 6.68 -29.94 -21.20
CA HIS A 80 6.33 -29.51 -22.55
C HIS A 80 7.37 -28.53 -23.08
N ASN A 81 8.03 -28.87 -24.19
CA ASN A 81 9.17 -28.13 -24.72
C ASN A 81 10.24 -27.90 -23.64
N ALA A 82 10.55 -26.64 -23.30
CA ALA A 82 11.55 -26.29 -22.29
C ALA A 82 10.93 -25.93 -20.92
N SER A 83 9.61 -26.08 -20.76
CA SER A 83 8.88 -25.65 -19.56
C SER A 83 8.12 -26.79 -18.91
N ASN A 84 7.94 -26.68 -17.60
CA ASN A 84 7.09 -27.58 -16.83
C ASN A 84 5.77 -26.87 -16.51
N TYR A 85 4.65 -27.55 -16.72
CA TYR A 85 3.31 -27.06 -16.45
C TYR A 85 2.61 -27.99 -15.47
N ILE A 86 1.68 -27.43 -14.69
CA ILE A 86 0.81 -28.20 -13.81
C ILE A 86 -0.65 -27.88 -14.11
N LEU A 87 -1.47 -28.90 -14.29
CA LEU A 87 -2.92 -28.81 -14.24
C LEU A 87 -3.39 -29.34 -12.88
N SER A 88 -4.18 -28.56 -12.15
CA SER A 88 -4.72 -29.01 -10.86
C SER A 88 -6.24 -28.93 -10.80
N GLY A 89 -6.82 -29.83 -10.00
CA GLY A 89 -8.24 -29.87 -9.69
C GLY A 89 -8.49 -30.14 -8.21
N GLY A 90 -9.62 -29.65 -7.70
CA GLY A 90 -9.94 -29.72 -6.27
C GLY A 90 -8.92 -28.93 -5.44
N TYR A 91 -8.45 -29.54 -4.35
CA TYR A 91 -7.43 -28.96 -3.47
C TYR A 91 -5.98 -29.17 -3.96
N GLY A 92 -5.76 -29.71 -5.16
CA GLY A 92 -4.39 -29.92 -5.69
C GLY A 92 -3.55 -28.64 -5.80
N PHE A 93 -4.20 -27.47 -5.90
CA PHE A 93 -3.49 -26.20 -6.00
C PHE A 93 -2.75 -25.80 -4.72
N THR A 94 -3.11 -26.31 -3.54
CA THR A 94 -2.47 -25.92 -2.27
C THR A 94 -1.05 -26.43 -2.17
N GLU A 95 -0.80 -27.65 -2.67
CA GLU A 95 0.50 -28.31 -2.59
C GLU A 95 1.51 -27.81 -3.63
N ILE A 96 1.04 -27.10 -4.68
CA ILE A 96 1.90 -26.68 -5.79
C ILE A 96 2.38 -25.23 -5.69
N LEU A 97 1.89 -24.46 -4.71
CA LEU A 97 2.10 -23.00 -4.65
C LEU A 97 3.58 -22.60 -4.61
N ASP A 98 4.43 -23.39 -3.94
CA ASP A 98 5.86 -23.12 -3.82
C ASP A 98 6.65 -23.44 -5.11
N TYR A 99 6.07 -24.27 -5.98
CA TYR A 99 6.72 -24.74 -7.22
C TYR A 99 6.36 -23.87 -8.43
N VAL A 100 5.28 -23.10 -8.37
CA VAL A 100 4.73 -22.38 -9.52
C VAL A 100 5.15 -20.92 -9.57
N SER A 101 5.17 -20.36 -10.78
CA SER A 101 5.43 -18.96 -11.03
C SER A 101 4.23 -18.12 -10.60
N GLU A 102 4.45 -17.12 -9.74
CA GLU A 102 3.38 -16.37 -9.07
C GLU A 102 2.52 -15.53 -10.02
N ASP A 103 3.12 -15.04 -11.11
CA ASP A 103 2.47 -14.10 -12.04
C ASP A 103 2.10 -14.75 -13.39
N PHE A 104 2.30 -16.06 -13.57
CA PHE A 104 2.11 -16.71 -14.88
C PHE A 104 0.70 -16.51 -15.45
N GLY A 105 -0.33 -16.73 -14.63
CA GLY A 105 -1.70 -16.56 -15.07
C GLY A 105 -2.07 -15.10 -15.36
N LEU A 106 -1.53 -14.18 -14.58
CA LEU A 106 -1.71 -12.74 -14.76
C LEU A 106 -1.07 -12.29 -16.08
N ASP A 107 0.19 -12.67 -16.30
CA ASP A 107 0.96 -12.40 -17.51
C ASP A 107 0.27 -12.91 -18.78
N MET A 108 -0.33 -14.11 -18.69
CA MET A 108 -1.17 -14.68 -19.74
C MET A 108 -2.44 -13.87 -19.97
N ALA A 109 -3.16 -13.52 -18.92
CA ALA A 109 -4.43 -12.83 -19.07
C ALA A 109 -4.27 -11.42 -19.66
N LEU A 110 -3.19 -10.70 -19.33
CA LEU A 110 -2.81 -9.41 -19.93
C LEU A 110 -2.51 -9.50 -21.44
N ARG A 111 -2.06 -10.65 -21.92
CA ARG A 111 -1.83 -10.94 -23.36
C ARG A 111 -3.06 -11.45 -24.10
N MET A 112 -4.05 -11.95 -23.37
CA MET A 112 -5.24 -12.57 -23.96
C MET A 112 -6.42 -11.61 -24.05
N ILE A 113 -6.73 -10.92 -22.94
CA ILE A 113 -7.90 -10.07 -22.79
C ILE A 113 -7.68 -8.75 -23.53
N ASP A 114 -8.70 -8.26 -24.21
CA ASP A 114 -8.70 -6.91 -24.78
C ASP A 114 -9.26 -5.93 -23.73
N GLU A 115 -8.83 -4.66 -23.72
CA GLU A 115 -9.16 -3.67 -22.66
C GLU A 115 -10.68 -3.60 -22.34
N LYS A 116 -11.51 -3.52 -23.38
CA LYS A 116 -12.98 -3.42 -23.24
C LYS A 116 -13.64 -4.69 -22.71
N GLU A 117 -12.93 -5.81 -22.70
CA GLU A 117 -13.41 -7.12 -22.26
C GLU A 117 -12.96 -7.48 -20.84
N ILE A 118 -12.25 -6.58 -20.16
CA ILE A 118 -11.98 -6.69 -18.72
C ILE A 118 -13.32 -6.59 -17.99
N SER A 119 -13.63 -7.62 -17.21
CA SER A 119 -14.88 -7.70 -16.45
C SER A 119 -14.67 -7.58 -14.95
N ALA A 120 -13.50 -8.00 -14.44
CA ALA A 120 -13.16 -7.79 -13.05
C ALA A 120 -11.66 -7.69 -12.78
N LEU A 121 -11.32 -6.96 -11.73
CA LEU A 121 -9.97 -6.84 -11.18
C LEU A 121 -9.98 -7.20 -9.70
N ASN A 122 -8.98 -7.95 -9.25
CA ASN A 122 -8.67 -8.14 -7.83
C ASN A 122 -7.34 -7.46 -7.53
N GLN A 123 -7.37 -6.48 -6.63
CA GLN A 123 -6.21 -5.70 -6.25
C GLN A 123 -6.01 -5.69 -4.74
N LYS A 124 -4.77 -5.52 -4.29
CA LYS A 124 -4.42 -5.30 -2.89
C LYS A 124 -3.97 -3.85 -2.72
N ALA A 125 -4.63 -3.12 -1.83
CA ALA A 125 -4.17 -1.80 -1.42
C ALA A 125 -2.87 -1.91 -0.60
N MET A 126 -1.96 -0.95 -0.79
CA MET A 126 -0.70 -0.89 -0.06
C MET A 126 -0.88 -0.37 1.39
N LYS A 127 -1.93 0.44 1.63
CA LYS A 127 -2.29 1.04 2.94
C LYS A 127 -3.75 0.71 3.31
N GLY A 128 -4.13 0.84 4.59
CA GLY A 128 -5.52 0.71 5.04
C GLY A 128 -5.92 -0.64 5.63
N THR A 129 -7.02 -0.66 6.40
CA THR A 129 -7.40 -1.77 7.31
C THR A 129 -7.87 -3.07 6.66
N THR A 130 -8.12 -3.15 5.35
CA THR A 130 -8.91 -4.29 4.83
C THR A 130 -8.63 -4.70 3.38
N ARG A 131 -8.51 -6.03 3.22
CA ARG A 131 -8.97 -6.94 2.16
C ARG A 131 -8.70 -6.59 0.69
N GLN A 132 -8.44 -7.64 -0.08
CA GLN A 132 -8.47 -7.61 -1.53
C GLN A 132 -9.71 -6.85 -2.04
N ILE A 133 -9.50 -5.86 -2.89
CA ILE A 133 -10.51 -5.08 -3.57
C ILE A 133 -10.87 -5.82 -4.84
N ILE A 134 -12.12 -6.29 -4.94
CA ILE A 134 -12.66 -6.88 -6.17
C ILE A 134 -13.57 -5.84 -6.82
N ARG A 135 -13.23 -5.42 -8.04
CA ARG A 135 -14.01 -4.46 -8.82
C ARG A 135 -14.58 -5.15 -10.05
N ALA A 136 -15.90 -5.12 -10.21
CA ALA A 136 -16.54 -5.48 -11.47
C ALA A 136 -16.60 -4.22 -12.34
N VAL A 137 -16.16 -4.32 -13.59
CA VAL A 137 -16.01 -3.18 -14.49
C VAL A 137 -16.56 -3.53 -15.88
N ALA A 138 -16.97 -2.50 -16.63
CA ALA A 138 -17.44 -2.64 -18.01
C ALA A 138 -16.87 -1.48 -18.84
N GLY A 139 -16.21 -1.79 -19.97
CA GLY A 139 -15.55 -0.77 -20.78
C GLY A 139 -14.42 -0.04 -20.04
N TYR A 140 -13.67 -0.79 -19.23
CA TYR A 140 -12.63 -0.25 -18.35
C TYR A 140 -11.35 0.08 -19.12
N ASP A 141 -10.82 1.27 -18.88
CA ASP A 141 -9.49 1.68 -19.33
C ASP A 141 -8.54 1.74 -18.13
N PRO A 142 -7.58 0.81 -18.02
CA PRO A 142 -6.63 0.78 -16.92
C PRO A 142 -5.75 2.03 -16.79
N LEU A 143 -5.49 2.77 -17.88
CA LEU A 143 -4.57 3.90 -17.88
C LEU A 143 -5.19 5.17 -17.28
N PHE A 144 -6.51 5.31 -17.35
CA PHE A 144 -7.23 6.43 -16.73
C PHE A 144 -7.48 6.21 -15.24
N ASP A 145 -7.39 4.97 -14.76
CA ASP A 145 -7.57 4.63 -13.36
C ASP A 145 -6.24 4.75 -12.59
N ARG A 146 -5.98 5.99 -12.16
CA ARG A 146 -4.78 6.38 -11.39
C ARG A 146 -4.57 5.55 -10.11
N ASP A 147 -5.62 4.95 -9.55
CA ASP A 147 -5.50 4.09 -8.37
C ASP A 147 -4.67 2.82 -8.65
N ASN A 148 -4.51 2.43 -9.91
CA ASN A 148 -3.69 1.27 -10.29
C ASN A 148 -2.23 1.44 -9.86
N TYR A 149 -1.71 2.66 -9.86
CA TYR A 149 -0.35 2.98 -9.39
C TYR A 149 -0.16 2.83 -7.87
N ASN A 150 -1.26 2.76 -7.11
CA ASN A 150 -1.26 2.63 -5.65
C ASN A 150 -1.70 1.24 -5.16
N ARG A 151 -1.90 0.29 -6.08
CA ARG A 151 -2.44 -1.05 -5.78
C ARG A 151 -1.62 -2.14 -6.47
N ILE A 152 -1.54 -3.30 -5.83
CA ILE A 152 -0.96 -4.51 -6.43
C ILE A 152 -2.06 -5.29 -7.12
N LEU A 153 -1.86 -5.66 -8.39
CA LEU A 153 -2.79 -6.50 -9.13
C LEU A 153 -2.57 -7.98 -8.77
N ASN A 154 -3.59 -8.62 -8.18
CA ASN A 154 -3.53 -10.04 -7.83
C ASN A 154 -4.24 -10.92 -8.86
N ALA A 155 -5.30 -10.40 -9.48
CA ALA A 155 -6.05 -11.13 -10.48
C ALA A 155 -6.71 -10.21 -11.48
N ILE A 156 -6.84 -10.71 -12.70
CA ILE A 156 -7.66 -10.11 -13.74
C ILE A 156 -8.60 -11.17 -14.31
N GLU A 157 -9.80 -10.71 -14.64
CA GLU A 157 -10.79 -11.52 -15.31
C GLU A 157 -11.37 -10.76 -16.49
N GLY A 158 -11.58 -11.47 -17.59
CA GLY A 158 -12.22 -10.92 -18.77
C GLY A 158 -12.59 -11.99 -19.77
N LYS A 159 -12.99 -11.55 -20.96
CA LYS A 159 -13.21 -12.43 -22.10
C LYS A 159 -12.08 -12.29 -23.11
N ALA A 160 -11.63 -13.42 -23.65
CA ALA A 160 -10.59 -13.45 -24.68
C ALA A 160 -10.85 -14.56 -25.69
N GLN A 161 -10.24 -14.44 -26.87
CA GLN A 161 -10.26 -15.52 -27.86
C GLN A 161 -9.22 -16.58 -27.53
N PHE A 162 -9.63 -17.84 -27.52
CA PHE A 162 -8.78 -19.02 -27.39
C PHE A 162 -9.38 -20.14 -28.25
N GLU A 163 -8.57 -20.87 -29.01
CA GLU A 163 -9.05 -21.87 -29.98
C GLU A 163 -10.16 -21.35 -30.94
N GLY A 164 -10.06 -20.09 -31.38
CA GLY A 164 -11.04 -19.48 -32.28
C GLY A 164 -12.40 -19.17 -31.65
N ARG A 165 -12.54 -19.29 -30.32
CA ARG A 165 -13.77 -19.00 -29.57
C ARG A 165 -13.52 -18.04 -28.42
N LYS A 166 -14.53 -17.27 -28.05
CA LYS A 166 -14.45 -16.32 -26.94
C LYS A 166 -14.82 -17.00 -25.63
N PHE A 167 -13.88 -17.06 -24.70
CA PHE A 167 -14.05 -17.67 -23.38
C PHE A 167 -13.79 -16.66 -22.25
N ARG A 168 -14.37 -16.94 -21.08
CA ARG A 168 -13.99 -16.27 -19.84
C ARG A 168 -12.64 -16.81 -19.38
N ILE A 169 -11.73 -15.90 -19.08
CA ILE A 169 -10.37 -16.19 -18.61
C ILE A 169 -10.17 -15.49 -17.26
N VAL A 170 -9.52 -16.19 -16.34
CA VAL A 170 -9.06 -15.62 -15.08
C VAL A 170 -7.57 -15.85 -14.97
N GLY A 171 -6.81 -14.76 -14.81
CA GLY A 171 -5.38 -14.76 -14.56
C GLY A 171 -5.07 -14.46 -13.09
N LYS A 172 -4.30 -15.35 -12.45
CA LYS A 172 -3.70 -15.21 -11.10
C LYS A 172 -2.28 -15.83 -11.15
N SER A 173 -1.89 -16.62 -10.15
CA SER A 173 -0.79 -17.59 -10.30
C SER A 173 -1.11 -18.71 -11.30
N SER A 174 -2.39 -18.97 -11.55
CA SER A 174 -2.85 -19.82 -12.65
C SER A 174 -3.63 -19.07 -13.71
N LEU A 175 -3.61 -19.65 -14.90
CA LEU A 175 -4.51 -19.35 -15.98
C LEU A 175 -5.69 -20.31 -15.92
N ALA A 176 -6.88 -19.81 -15.57
CA ALA A 176 -8.11 -20.58 -15.68
C ALA A 176 -8.85 -20.21 -16.98
N LEU A 177 -9.02 -21.18 -17.87
CA LEU A 177 -9.71 -21.01 -19.16
C LEU A 177 -10.57 -22.22 -19.53
N ARG A 178 -11.25 -22.14 -20.67
CA ARG A 178 -11.96 -23.27 -21.29
C ARG A 178 -11.32 -23.65 -22.62
N THR A 179 -11.27 -24.95 -22.88
CA THR A 179 -10.78 -25.55 -24.13
C THR A 179 -11.79 -26.56 -24.66
N ALA A 180 -11.90 -26.70 -25.98
CA ALA A 180 -12.65 -27.77 -26.64
C ALA A 180 -11.85 -29.08 -26.72
N LYS A 181 -10.54 -29.03 -26.47
CA LYS A 181 -9.63 -30.18 -26.48
C LYS A 181 -9.80 -31.04 -25.24
N ASP A 182 -9.53 -32.33 -25.40
CA ASP A 182 -9.43 -33.28 -24.30
C ASP A 182 -7.99 -33.39 -23.79
N ILE A 183 -7.78 -34.24 -22.78
CA ILE A 183 -6.48 -34.39 -22.14
C ILE A 183 -5.41 -34.99 -23.07
N ASN A 184 -5.81 -35.72 -24.12
CA ASN A 184 -4.86 -36.31 -25.07
C ASN A 184 -4.25 -35.24 -25.98
N HIS A 185 -4.96 -34.13 -26.18
CA HIS A 185 -4.52 -33.00 -27.00
C HIS A 185 -4.07 -31.79 -26.16
N VAL A 186 -3.74 -31.99 -24.87
CA VAL A 186 -3.28 -30.91 -23.97
C VAL A 186 -2.00 -30.24 -24.48
N GLY A 187 -1.14 -30.96 -25.22
CA GLY A 187 0.05 -30.37 -25.85
C GLY A 187 -0.29 -29.27 -26.86
N GLU A 188 -1.42 -29.36 -27.56
CA GLU A 188 -1.89 -28.29 -28.47
C GLU A 188 -2.32 -27.05 -27.70
N VAL A 189 -2.98 -27.24 -26.55
CA VAL A 189 -3.36 -26.15 -25.64
C VAL A 189 -2.11 -25.44 -25.12
N LEU A 190 -1.09 -26.20 -24.71
CA LEU A 190 0.18 -25.65 -24.23
C LEU A 190 0.97 -24.95 -25.33
N ASN A 191 0.98 -25.47 -26.57
CA ASN A 191 1.56 -24.78 -27.71
C ASN A 191 0.92 -23.41 -27.95
N GLN A 192 -0.41 -23.31 -27.84
CA GLN A 192 -1.09 -22.02 -27.97
C GLN A 192 -0.77 -21.08 -26.80
N ILE A 193 -0.65 -21.61 -25.58
CA ILE A 193 -0.23 -20.82 -24.40
C ILE A 193 1.18 -20.26 -24.60
N GLU A 194 2.14 -21.07 -25.04
CA GLU A 194 3.50 -20.62 -25.32
C GLU A 194 3.56 -19.59 -26.46
N ALA A 195 2.75 -19.79 -27.51
CA ALA A 195 2.63 -18.82 -28.61
C ALA A 195 2.05 -17.47 -28.15
N ILE A 196 1.15 -17.49 -27.15
CA ILE A 196 0.61 -16.26 -26.54
C ILE A 196 1.65 -15.61 -25.63
N LEU A 197 2.38 -16.39 -24.81
CA LEU A 197 3.46 -15.85 -23.96
C LEU A 197 4.53 -15.09 -24.75
N ALA A 198 4.80 -15.53 -25.98
CA ALA A 198 5.75 -14.88 -26.88
C ALA A 198 5.26 -13.54 -27.47
N GLN A 199 3.98 -13.20 -27.30
CA GLN A 199 3.39 -11.94 -27.76
C GLN A 199 3.53 -10.83 -26.70
N PRO A 200 3.50 -9.55 -27.09
CA PRO A 200 3.42 -8.46 -26.14
C PRO A 200 2.08 -8.45 -25.39
N GLU A 201 2.05 -7.83 -24.21
CA GLU A 201 0.81 -7.57 -23.47
C GLU A 201 -0.15 -6.73 -24.34
N LYS A 202 -1.42 -7.14 -24.39
CA LYS A 202 -2.48 -6.38 -25.08
C LYS A 202 -3.04 -5.28 -24.19
N VAL A 203 -3.13 -5.58 -22.90
CA VAL A 203 -3.58 -4.67 -21.85
C VAL A 203 -2.40 -4.38 -20.98
N HIS A 204 -2.03 -3.11 -20.88
CA HIS A 204 -1.01 -2.67 -19.94
C HIS A 204 -1.68 -2.23 -18.65
N LEU A 205 -1.42 -2.95 -17.57
CA LEU A 205 -1.88 -2.60 -16.22
C LEU A 205 -0.65 -2.19 -15.41
N PRO A 206 -0.62 -0.96 -14.86
CA PRO A 206 0.55 -0.47 -14.17
C PRO A 206 1.04 -1.42 -13.06
N LYS A 207 2.33 -1.78 -13.14
CA LYS A 207 2.96 -2.64 -12.13
C LYS A 207 3.69 -1.76 -11.13
N SER A 208 3.10 -1.63 -9.96
CA SER A 208 3.57 -0.67 -8.96
C SER A 208 4.57 -1.27 -7.98
N TYR A 209 4.25 -2.45 -7.44
CA TYR A 209 5.03 -3.09 -6.41
C TYR A 209 5.05 -4.59 -6.57
N LYS A 210 6.12 -5.21 -6.07
CA LYS A 210 6.21 -6.65 -5.92
C LYS A 210 6.53 -6.99 -4.47
N GLU A 211 5.68 -7.81 -3.84
CA GLU A 211 5.93 -8.27 -2.47
C GLU A 211 7.18 -9.15 -2.44
N VAL A 212 8.10 -8.85 -1.53
CA VAL A 212 9.33 -9.61 -1.35
C VAL A 212 9.05 -10.80 -0.45
N LYS A 213 9.30 -12.01 -0.95
CA LYS A 213 9.10 -13.27 -0.21
C LYS A 213 10.39 -14.07 -0.01
N GLU A 214 11.43 -13.74 -0.78
CA GLU A 214 12.70 -14.44 -0.70
C GLU A 214 13.38 -14.14 0.63
N LYS A 215 13.67 -15.20 1.41
CA LYS A 215 14.17 -15.07 2.79
C LYS A 215 15.51 -14.33 2.88
N SER A 216 16.47 -14.65 2.01
CA SER A 216 17.78 -13.97 1.93
C SER A 216 17.63 -12.45 1.75
N THR A 217 16.78 -12.04 0.81
CA THR A 217 16.50 -10.63 0.54
C THR A 217 15.78 -9.98 1.73
N LEU A 218 14.80 -10.65 2.34
CA LEU A 218 14.13 -10.16 3.55
C LEU A 218 15.11 -9.97 4.72
N ASP A 219 15.98 -10.94 4.98
CA ASP A 219 16.97 -10.88 6.06
C ASP A 219 17.94 -9.69 5.85
N GLN A 220 18.34 -9.43 4.59
CA GLN A 220 19.16 -8.27 4.24
C GLN A 220 18.42 -6.94 4.45
N LEU A 221 17.15 -6.86 4.04
CA LEU A 221 16.33 -5.65 4.20
C LEU A 221 16.05 -5.33 5.67
N GLU A 222 15.75 -6.34 6.49
CA GLU A 222 15.56 -6.20 7.95
C GLU A 222 16.85 -5.70 8.62
N ALA A 223 18.01 -6.21 8.22
CA ALA A 223 19.30 -5.74 8.73
C ALA A 223 19.57 -4.27 8.35
N LEU A 224 19.29 -3.87 7.11
CA LEU A 224 19.43 -2.47 6.66
C LEU A 224 18.48 -1.54 7.41
N MET A 225 17.23 -1.95 7.62
CA MET A 225 16.25 -1.20 8.40
C MET A 225 16.71 -1.00 9.83
N PHE A 226 17.14 -2.08 10.49
CA PHE A 226 17.59 -2.00 11.87
C PHE A 226 18.82 -1.09 12.02
N ALA A 227 19.81 -1.22 11.13
CA ALA A 227 20.98 -0.34 11.11
C ALA A 227 20.60 1.13 10.88
N GLY A 228 19.69 1.41 9.94
CA GLY A 228 19.17 2.76 9.71
C GLY A 228 18.46 3.33 10.94
N PHE A 229 17.61 2.54 11.58
CA PHE A 229 16.93 2.92 12.82
C PHE A 229 17.92 3.19 13.96
N GLN A 230 18.94 2.36 14.11
CA GLN A 230 19.97 2.51 15.13
C GLN A 230 20.79 3.79 14.91
N ASN A 231 21.18 4.10 13.67
CA ASN A 231 21.89 5.33 13.33
C ASN A 231 21.05 6.58 13.65
N PHE A 232 19.76 6.56 13.33
CA PHE A 232 18.82 7.60 13.75
C PHE A 232 18.75 7.70 15.29
N TRP A 233 18.59 6.57 15.99
CA TRP A 233 18.49 6.55 17.44
C TRP A 233 19.74 7.14 18.13
N LEU A 234 20.92 6.86 17.59
CA LEU A 234 22.20 7.39 18.08
C LEU A 234 22.46 8.85 17.66
N GLY A 235 21.60 9.45 16.82
CA GLY A 235 21.82 10.80 16.28
C GLY A 235 22.95 10.87 15.26
N GLN A 236 23.34 9.74 14.67
CA GLN A 236 24.41 9.62 13.67
C GLN A 236 23.89 9.86 12.25
N ALA A 237 22.58 9.73 12.03
CA ALA A 237 21.92 10.01 10.77
C ALA A 237 20.54 10.64 11.00
N GLY A 238 20.04 11.38 10.01
CA GLY A 238 18.66 11.84 9.99
C GLY A 238 17.66 10.70 9.72
N ARG A 239 16.37 11.01 9.82
CA ARG A 239 15.28 10.04 9.58
C ARG A 239 14.66 10.12 8.19
N GLU A 240 15.41 10.56 7.19
CA GLU A 240 14.88 10.86 5.85
C GLU A 240 14.12 9.68 5.23
N ASN A 241 14.59 8.45 5.49
CA ASN A 241 14.02 7.21 5.00
C ASN A 241 13.19 6.44 6.04
N ILE A 242 12.92 7.05 7.21
CA ILE A 242 12.28 6.38 8.36
C ILE A 242 11.07 7.18 8.83
N TYR A 243 9.94 6.51 8.97
CA TYR A 243 8.68 7.15 9.37
C TYR A 243 7.80 6.21 10.17
N LEU A 244 6.89 6.76 10.97
CA LEU A 244 5.86 5.99 11.66
C LEU A 244 4.50 6.25 11.03
N GLU A 245 3.84 5.21 10.56
CA GLU A 245 2.52 5.32 9.95
C GLU A 245 1.54 4.32 10.58
N PHE A 246 0.36 4.81 10.97
CA PHE A 246 -0.76 3.94 11.30
C PHE A 246 -1.40 3.35 10.04
N LYS A 247 -2.01 2.19 10.20
CA LYS A 247 -2.76 1.54 9.11
C LYS A 247 -3.90 2.42 8.57
N ASP A 248 -4.56 3.17 9.46
CA ASP A 248 -5.47 4.27 9.13
C ASP A 248 -4.72 5.60 9.36
N PRO A 249 -4.32 6.33 8.30
CA PRO A 249 -3.60 7.60 8.42
C PRO A 249 -4.34 8.66 9.26
N PHE A 250 -5.67 8.55 9.37
CA PHE A 250 -6.49 9.46 10.15
C PHE A 250 -6.59 9.09 11.64
N ALA A 251 -6.08 7.92 12.04
CA ALA A 251 -6.15 7.46 13.42
C ALA A 251 -5.41 8.41 14.39
N GLN A 252 -4.34 9.05 13.93
CA GLN A 252 -3.59 10.01 14.74
C GLN A 252 -4.43 11.22 15.16
N PHE A 253 -5.31 11.74 14.28
CA PHE A 253 -6.14 12.91 14.56
C PHE A 253 -7.33 12.61 15.48
N LYS A 254 -7.56 11.34 15.80
CA LYS A 254 -8.54 10.89 16.80
C LYS A 254 -7.93 10.84 18.20
N CYS A 255 -6.61 10.92 18.32
CA CYS A 255 -5.89 10.82 19.58
C CYS A 255 -5.48 12.22 20.07
N GLU A 256 -5.65 12.47 21.37
CA GLU A 256 -5.15 13.66 22.05
C GLU A 256 -3.69 13.48 22.51
N ASN A 257 -3.33 12.26 22.89
CA ASN A 257 -1.96 11.91 23.24
C ASN A 257 -1.66 10.43 22.93
N PHE A 258 -0.38 10.10 22.99
CA PHE A 258 0.11 8.74 22.79
C PHE A 258 1.00 8.32 23.96
N HIS A 259 0.87 7.06 24.33
CA HIS A 259 1.75 6.42 25.30
C HIS A 259 2.67 5.43 24.60
N VAL A 260 3.97 5.64 24.73
CA VAL A 260 5.01 4.70 24.30
C VAL A 260 5.39 3.82 25.48
N THR A 261 5.33 2.51 25.28
CA THR A 261 5.74 1.51 26.28
C THR A 261 6.94 0.73 25.79
N TYR A 262 7.98 0.64 26.61
CA TYR A 262 9.20 -0.12 26.32
C TYR A 262 9.89 -0.58 27.62
N LYS A 263 10.28 -1.86 27.71
CA LYS A 263 10.96 -2.46 28.88
C LYS A 263 10.33 -2.08 30.25
N HIS A 264 8.99 -2.12 30.34
CA HIS A 264 8.17 -1.71 31.51
C HIS A 264 8.11 -0.21 31.83
N HIS A 265 8.80 0.63 31.06
CA HIS A 265 8.65 2.08 31.14
C HIS A 265 7.53 2.55 30.22
N LYS A 266 6.85 3.61 30.65
CA LYS A 266 5.81 4.29 29.91
C LYS A 266 6.16 5.77 29.84
N VAL A 267 6.13 6.33 28.64
CA VAL A 267 6.29 7.77 28.39
C VAL A 267 5.11 8.28 27.57
N GLU A 268 4.74 9.52 27.80
CA GLU A 268 3.67 10.22 27.08
C GLU A 268 4.30 11.16 26.04
N ILE A 269 3.71 11.19 24.85
CA ILE A 269 4.02 12.14 23.79
C ILE A 269 2.71 12.77 23.31
N THR A 270 2.77 14.06 22.98
CA THR A 270 1.61 14.84 22.50
C THR A 270 1.26 14.47 21.06
N ASP A 271 2.29 14.26 20.25
CA ASP A 271 2.15 14.00 18.81
C ASP A 271 2.76 12.66 18.44
N PHE A 272 2.18 12.02 17.42
CA PHE A 272 2.68 10.77 16.90
C PHE A 272 3.91 10.99 16.02
N ASP A 273 5.06 11.25 16.65
CA ASP A 273 6.32 11.57 16.00
C ASP A 273 7.49 10.75 16.58
N LEU A 274 8.29 10.13 15.70
CA LEU A 274 9.43 9.29 16.08
C LEU A 274 10.56 10.04 16.83
N ASP A 275 10.71 11.35 16.60
CA ASP A 275 11.68 12.21 17.28
C ASP A 275 11.28 12.35 18.75
N LEU A 276 9.98 12.56 19.02
CA LEU A 276 9.43 12.61 20.38
C LEU A 276 9.55 11.26 21.09
N VAL A 277 9.29 10.15 20.38
CA VAL A 277 9.50 8.79 20.90
C VAL A 277 10.96 8.62 21.36
N ARG A 278 11.91 9.01 20.50
CA ARG A 278 13.35 8.92 20.79
C ARG A 278 13.74 9.80 21.97
N GLU A 279 13.36 11.08 21.96
CA GLU A 279 13.66 12.05 23.02
C GLU A 279 13.20 11.54 24.38
N LYS A 280 11.92 11.17 24.50
CA LYS A 280 11.33 10.74 25.78
C LYS A 280 11.89 9.41 26.28
N LEU A 281 12.29 8.50 25.40
CA LEU A 281 12.93 7.26 25.83
C LEU A 281 14.41 7.47 26.23
N ILE A 282 15.13 8.38 25.57
CA ILE A 282 16.48 8.79 25.99
C ILE A 282 16.44 9.44 27.39
N GLU A 283 15.45 10.30 27.68
CA GLU A 283 15.24 10.86 29.03
C GLU A 283 15.04 9.78 30.11
N LYS A 284 14.57 8.58 29.73
CA LYS A 284 14.42 7.41 30.63
C LYS A 284 15.65 6.50 30.67
N GLY A 285 16.74 6.86 29.98
CA GLY A 285 18.00 6.13 29.96
C GLY A 285 18.16 5.14 28.80
N PHE A 286 17.22 5.10 27.85
CA PHE A 286 17.31 4.22 26.67
C PHE A 286 18.13 4.84 25.54
N ASN A 287 19.44 4.96 25.78
CA ASN A 287 20.37 5.55 24.81
C ASN A 287 20.64 4.66 23.59
N THR A 288 20.36 3.35 23.70
CA THR A 288 20.55 2.37 22.62
C THR A 288 19.31 1.52 22.41
N ILE A 289 19.20 0.98 21.19
CA ILE A 289 18.27 -0.08 20.81
C ILE A 289 19.14 -1.21 20.29
N ASP A 290 19.12 -2.36 20.95
CA ASP A 290 20.22 -3.31 20.88
C ASP A 290 19.99 -4.36 19.79
N ASN A 291 18.74 -4.66 19.47
CA ASN A 291 18.36 -5.63 18.46
C ASN A 291 16.98 -5.33 17.85
N LEU A 292 16.68 -5.98 16.73
CA LEU A 292 15.41 -5.82 16.01
C LEU A 292 14.18 -6.18 16.88
N ASP A 293 14.31 -7.14 17.80
CA ASP A 293 13.23 -7.57 18.70
C ASP A 293 12.82 -6.47 19.71
N ASP A 294 13.69 -5.49 19.97
CA ASP A 294 13.30 -4.30 20.74
C ASP A 294 12.23 -3.46 20.00
N LEU A 295 12.23 -3.41 18.66
CA LEU A 295 11.20 -2.72 17.88
C LEU A 295 9.84 -3.44 17.93
N HIS A 296 9.85 -4.77 18.13
CA HIS A 296 8.63 -5.55 18.34
C HIS A 296 8.06 -5.36 19.75
N LYS A 297 8.92 -5.09 20.75
CA LYS A 297 8.53 -4.88 22.15
C LYS A 297 8.13 -3.44 22.45
N MET A 298 8.74 -2.47 21.76
CA MET A 298 8.38 -1.06 21.85
C MET A 298 7.03 -0.85 21.16
N SER A 299 6.06 -0.26 21.87
CA SER A 299 4.69 -0.13 21.35
C SER A 299 4.06 1.20 21.69
N VAL A 300 3.20 1.70 20.81
CA VAL A 300 2.43 2.94 20.97
C VAL A 300 0.96 2.60 21.24
N THR A 301 0.32 3.33 22.14
CA THR A 301 -1.13 3.30 22.38
C THR A 301 -1.65 4.73 22.32
N GLY A 302 -2.65 5.00 21.48
CA GLY A 302 -3.22 6.34 21.29
C GLY A 302 -4.52 6.49 22.08
N PHE A 303 -4.70 7.61 22.76
CA PHE A 303 -5.85 7.89 23.61
C PHE A 303 -6.55 9.15 23.14
N ASN A 304 -7.88 9.17 23.18
CA ASN A 304 -8.66 10.38 22.95
C ASN A 304 -8.71 11.26 24.22
N GLU A 305 -9.34 12.43 24.12
CA GLU A 305 -9.50 13.41 25.22
C GLU A 305 -10.16 12.83 26.49
N THR A 306 -11.00 11.80 26.35
CA THR A 306 -11.67 11.15 27.49
C THR A 306 -10.80 10.09 28.17
N GLY A 307 -9.59 9.85 27.66
CA GLY A 307 -8.67 8.82 28.14
C GLY A 307 -9.02 7.42 27.64
N HIS A 308 -9.91 7.27 26.67
CA HIS A 308 -10.22 5.99 26.03
C HIS A 308 -9.23 5.69 24.90
N PRO A 309 -8.75 4.43 24.76
CA PRO A 309 -7.79 4.06 23.73
C PRO A 309 -8.45 3.94 22.35
N GLU A 310 -8.14 4.87 21.45
CA GLU A 310 -8.50 4.82 20.02
C GLU A 310 -7.59 3.85 19.26
N ILE A 311 -6.30 3.86 19.60
CA ILE A 311 -5.30 2.99 19.02
C ILE A 311 -4.82 2.05 20.12
N LYS A 312 -5.16 0.77 19.97
CA LYS A 312 -4.67 -0.29 20.86
C LYS A 312 -3.17 -0.49 20.63
N LYS A 313 -2.49 -0.96 21.67
CA LYS A 313 -1.06 -1.27 21.71
C LYS A 313 -0.51 -1.81 20.38
N GLU A 314 0.18 -0.96 19.64
CA GLU A 314 0.74 -1.25 18.31
C GLU A 314 2.27 -1.18 18.35
N PRO A 315 3.00 -2.26 18.03
CA PRO A 315 4.46 -2.26 17.98
C PRO A 315 5.03 -1.24 16.99
N ILE A 316 6.13 -0.58 17.38
CA ILE A 316 6.88 0.33 16.50
C ILE A 316 7.31 -0.38 15.22
N TYR A 317 7.72 -1.66 15.30
CA TYR A 317 8.01 -2.45 14.11
C TYR A 317 6.87 -2.43 13.08
N ASN A 318 5.61 -2.53 13.50
CA ASN A 318 4.47 -2.54 12.58
C ASN A 318 4.16 -1.14 12.03
N LEU A 319 4.53 -0.10 12.75
CA LEU A 319 4.32 1.30 12.37
C LEU A 319 5.46 1.81 11.47
N LEU A 320 6.62 1.16 11.52
CA LEU A 320 7.82 1.63 10.84
C LEU A 320 7.71 1.46 9.33
N VAL A 321 7.66 2.59 8.65
CA VAL A 321 7.93 2.72 7.21
C VAL A 321 9.43 2.94 7.04
N PHE A 322 10.03 2.16 6.15
CA PHE A 322 11.46 2.26 5.86
C PHE A 322 11.75 2.10 4.37
N GLU A 323 12.56 2.99 3.83
CA GLU A 323 12.99 2.96 2.42
C GLU A 323 14.48 2.61 2.33
N THR A 324 14.83 1.74 1.38
CA THR A 324 16.23 1.39 1.13
C THR A 324 16.45 0.86 -0.27
N ALA A 325 17.70 0.56 -0.60
CA ALA A 325 18.06 -0.06 -1.86
C ALA A 325 19.11 -1.17 -1.66
N ILE A 326 19.01 -2.20 -2.48
CA ILE A 326 20.05 -3.23 -2.63
C ILE A 326 20.53 -3.14 -4.08
N GLY A 327 21.75 -2.66 -4.28
CA GLY A 327 22.24 -2.29 -5.62
C GLY A 327 21.39 -1.17 -6.22
N THR A 328 20.76 -1.43 -7.37
CA THR A 328 19.88 -0.48 -8.08
C THR A 328 18.41 -0.72 -7.82
N ILE A 329 18.04 -1.71 -7.00
CA ILE A 329 16.65 -2.07 -6.72
C ILE A 329 16.19 -1.37 -5.46
N HIS A 330 15.11 -0.61 -5.56
CA HIS A 330 14.51 0.13 -4.45
C HIS A 330 13.44 -0.69 -3.73
N TYR A 331 13.41 -0.58 -2.42
CA TYR A 331 12.49 -1.30 -1.54
C TYR A 331 11.85 -0.36 -0.53
N ILE A 332 10.63 -0.69 -0.14
CA ILE A 332 9.91 -0.03 0.94
C ILE A 332 9.25 -1.06 1.85
N LYS A 333 9.37 -0.85 3.15
CA LYS A 333 8.59 -1.56 4.16
C LYS A 333 7.35 -0.75 4.48
N LEU A 334 6.18 -1.39 4.40
CA LEU A 334 4.91 -0.84 4.85
C LEU A 334 4.24 -1.87 5.76
N GLY A 335 3.91 -1.48 6.99
CA GLY A 335 3.38 -2.43 7.96
C GLY A 335 4.38 -3.54 8.27
N LYS A 336 4.00 -4.79 8.00
CA LYS A 336 4.83 -5.99 8.21
C LYS A 336 5.45 -6.55 6.93
N GLN A 337 5.29 -5.85 5.80
CA GLN A 337 5.61 -6.39 4.49
C GLN A 337 6.64 -5.51 3.78
N TRP A 338 7.55 -6.17 3.08
CA TRP A 338 8.51 -5.54 2.19
C TRP A 338 8.03 -5.62 0.75
N PHE A 339 8.22 -4.52 0.04
CA PHE A 339 7.87 -4.40 -1.36
C PHE A 339 9.06 -3.86 -2.14
N GLN A 340 9.38 -4.50 -3.26
CA GLN A 340 10.17 -3.88 -4.30
C GLN A 340 9.32 -2.81 -4.98
N ILE A 341 9.88 -1.61 -5.11
CA ILE A 341 9.28 -0.52 -5.87
C ILE A 341 9.66 -0.71 -7.32
N LEU A 342 8.68 -0.86 -8.20
CA LEU A 342 8.93 -1.07 -9.63
C LEU A 342 9.20 0.27 -10.32
N GLU A 343 9.93 0.23 -11.43
CA GLU A 343 10.36 1.44 -12.18
C GLU A 343 9.16 2.24 -12.71
N GLU A 344 8.10 1.55 -13.10
CA GLU A 344 6.93 2.15 -13.73
C GLU A 344 6.22 3.14 -12.80
N VAL A 345 5.96 2.76 -11.54
CA VAL A 345 5.33 3.67 -10.57
C VAL A 345 6.23 4.85 -10.21
N GLN A 346 7.54 4.64 -10.16
CA GLN A 346 8.49 5.72 -9.92
C GLN A 346 8.45 6.74 -11.07
N THR A 347 8.46 6.25 -12.30
CA THR A 347 8.39 7.08 -13.51
C THR A 347 7.07 7.86 -13.55
N PHE A 348 5.96 7.19 -13.27
CA PHE A 348 4.64 7.82 -13.22
C PHE A 348 4.56 8.92 -12.16
N ILE A 349 4.93 8.62 -10.90
CA ILE A 349 4.89 9.61 -9.81
C ILE A 349 5.82 10.79 -10.11
N ASN A 350 7.04 10.53 -10.59
CA ASN A 350 7.96 11.60 -10.95
C ASN A 350 7.40 12.48 -12.09
N GLY A 351 6.73 11.88 -13.08
CA GLY A 351 6.08 12.60 -14.17
C GLY A 351 4.90 13.47 -13.72
N GLU A 352 4.04 12.95 -12.84
CA GLU A 352 2.93 13.71 -12.26
C GLU A 352 3.42 14.88 -11.38
N LEU A 353 4.51 14.68 -10.63
CA LEU A 353 5.09 15.70 -9.77
C LEU A 353 5.98 16.70 -10.51
N ALA A 354 6.49 16.38 -11.71
CA ALA A 354 7.32 17.29 -12.50
C ALA A 354 6.57 18.58 -12.90
N ASN A 355 5.25 18.50 -13.02
CA ASN A 355 4.38 19.62 -13.39
C ASN A 355 3.77 20.33 -12.18
N LEU A 356 4.11 19.92 -10.95
CA LEU A 356 3.61 20.57 -9.75
C LEU A 356 4.26 21.95 -9.60
N ALA A 357 3.46 22.98 -9.37
CA ALA A 357 3.96 24.33 -9.22
C ALA A 357 4.83 24.45 -7.96
N VAL A 358 6.02 25.05 -8.11
CA VAL A 358 6.94 25.37 -7.01
C VAL A 358 7.14 26.88 -6.97
N HIS A 359 6.65 27.51 -5.92
CA HIS A 359 6.68 28.96 -5.72
C HIS A 359 7.88 29.35 -4.85
N ASN A 360 9.03 29.53 -5.49
CA ASN A 360 10.25 29.97 -4.80
C ASN A 360 10.13 31.42 -4.32
N GLY A 361 10.53 31.68 -3.07
CA GLY A 361 10.58 33.03 -2.51
C GLY A 361 9.22 33.63 -2.12
N THR A 362 8.12 32.87 -2.22
CA THR A 362 6.80 33.31 -1.73
C THR A 362 6.75 33.41 -0.22
N LEU A 363 7.48 32.55 0.49
CA LEU A 363 7.65 32.59 1.93
C LEU A 363 9.09 33.06 2.24
N PRO A 364 9.29 33.97 3.22
CA PRO A 364 10.61 34.47 3.57
C PRO A 364 11.50 33.37 4.19
N ALA A 365 12.80 33.64 4.37
CA ALA A 365 13.67 32.69 5.07
C ALA A 365 13.25 32.55 6.54
N TRP A 366 13.29 31.32 7.06
CA TRP A 366 13.06 31.04 8.46
C TRP A 366 14.37 31.17 9.24
N ASP A 367 14.62 32.38 9.74
CA ASP A 367 15.71 32.68 10.68
C ASP A 367 15.37 32.10 12.06
N LYS A 368 16.07 31.02 12.47
CA LYS A 368 15.86 30.32 13.73
C LYS A 368 16.34 31.11 14.95
N ALA A 369 17.23 32.07 14.77
CA ALA A 369 17.67 32.94 15.87
C ALA A 369 16.58 33.96 16.23
N GLN A 370 15.85 34.47 15.24
CA GLN A 370 14.75 35.41 15.44
C GLN A 370 13.40 34.71 15.71
N HIS A 371 13.17 33.57 15.06
CA HIS A 371 11.92 32.81 15.13
C HIS A 371 12.21 31.35 15.50
N PRO A 372 12.46 31.03 16.79
CA PRO A 372 12.92 29.71 17.19
C PRO A 372 11.94 28.57 16.88
N VAL A 373 10.63 28.85 16.91
CA VAL A 373 9.56 27.87 16.70
C VAL A 373 8.63 28.24 15.54
N GLU A 374 7.92 27.24 15.00
CA GLU A 374 7.01 27.33 13.84
C GLU A 374 6.02 28.49 13.97
N LEU A 375 5.38 28.60 15.14
CA LEU A 375 4.43 29.68 15.45
C LEU A 375 5.04 31.08 15.33
N ASN A 376 6.29 31.29 15.75
CA ASN A 376 6.93 32.61 15.64
C ASN A 376 7.16 32.99 14.19
N TYR A 377 7.58 32.02 13.37
CA TYR A 377 7.80 32.23 11.95
C TYR A 377 6.47 32.55 11.25
N ASN A 378 5.42 31.77 11.50
CA ASN A 378 4.12 31.99 10.89
C ASN A 378 3.52 33.36 11.28
N GLN A 379 3.63 33.78 12.53
CA GLN A 379 3.22 35.12 12.97
C GLN A 379 3.97 36.24 12.23
N PHE A 380 5.29 36.09 12.04
CA PHE A 380 6.10 37.03 11.28
C PHE A 380 5.67 37.11 9.82
N VAL A 381 5.50 35.97 9.14
CA VAL A 381 5.06 35.93 7.73
C VAL A 381 3.69 36.58 7.57
N ALA A 382 2.76 36.27 8.49
CA ALA A 382 1.42 36.85 8.48
C ALA A 382 1.46 38.37 8.59
N ALA A 383 2.21 38.90 9.55
CA ALA A 383 2.35 40.35 9.75
C ALA A 383 3.02 41.04 8.56
N GLN A 384 4.05 40.44 7.97
CA GLN A 384 4.77 41.00 6.83
C GLN A 384 3.90 41.12 5.57
N ASN A 385 3.02 40.14 5.33
CA ASN A 385 2.24 40.04 4.10
C ASN A 385 0.78 40.52 4.25
N GLY A 386 0.36 40.92 5.46
CA GLY A 386 -1.04 41.25 5.74
C GLY A 386 -1.96 40.03 5.67
N TRP A 387 -1.44 38.84 5.94
CA TRP A 387 -2.20 37.59 6.00
C TRP A 387 -2.69 37.33 7.42
N THR A 388 -3.48 36.26 7.60
CA THR A 388 -3.91 35.80 8.92
C THR A 388 -3.10 34.58 9.35
N CYS A 389 -2.48 34.64 10.52
CA CYS A 389 -1.89 33.46 11.18
C CYS A 389 -3.02 32.64 11.80
N MET A 390 -3.18 31.40 11.35
CA MET A 390 -4.17 30.44 11.86
C MET A 390 -3.50 29.23 12.55
N ASP A 391 -2.16 29.20 12.60
CA ASP A 391 -1.35 28.22 13.32
C ASP A 391 -1.75 28.10 14.80
N GLN A 392 -1.97 26.87 15.25
CA GLN A 392 -2.51 26.45 16.54
C GLN A 392 -3.91 26.99 16.86
N ASP A 393 -4.60 27.63 15.91
CA ASP A 393 -5.93 28.21 16.11
C ASP A 393 -7.05 27.22 15.70
N PHE A 394 -7.09 26.08 16.39
CA PHE A 394 -7.92 24.93 16.01
C PHE A 394 -9.42 25.22 15.94
N VAL A 395 -10.09 24.57 14.98
CA VAL A 395 -11.54 24.49 14.84
C VAL A 395 -12.03 23.20 15.51
N HIS A 396 -13.03 23.33 16.39
CA HIS A 396 -13.57 22.22 17.18
C HIS A 396 -14.97 21.83 16.67
N ILE A 397 -15.15 20.56 16.27
CA ILE A 397 -16.46 20.02 15.86
C ILE A 397 -17.00 19.11 16.98
N ASN A 398 -18.31 19.20 17.27
CA ASN A 398 -19.08 18.46 18.28
C ASN A 398 -18.54 17.05 18.66
N GLY A 399 -17.60 17.02 19.61
CA GLY A 399 -17.12 15.81 20.30
C GLY A 399 -15.79 15.24 19.81
N HIS A 400 -14.68 15.87 20.22
CA HIS A 400 -13.32 15.30 20.34
C HIS A 400 -12.34 15.44 19.17
N SER A 401 -12.67 16.16 18.10
CA SER A 401 -11.72 16.43 17.02
C SER A 401 -11.42 17.92 16.90
N LYS A 402 -10.18 18.29 17.17
CA LYS A 402 -9.59 19.60 16.87
C LYS A 402 -8.86 19.50 15.53
N ILE A 403 -9.18 20.38 14.59
CA ILE A 403 -8.53 20.41 13.28
C ILE A 403 -8.04 21.82 13.03
N GLU A 404 -6.78 21.93 12.69
CA GLU A 404 -6.16 23.15 12.21
C GLU A 404 -6.47 23.30 10.72
N PHE A 405 -7.08 24.41 10.33
CA PHE A 405 -7.51 24.59 8.95
C PHE A 405 -6.32 24.89 8.02
N CYS A 406 -5.40 25.74 8.48
CA CYS A 406 -4.11 26.03 7.84
C CYS A 406 -3.26 26.83 8.82
N ASP A 407 -1.99 27.05 8.49
CA ASP A 407 -1.07 27.81 9.35
C ASP A 407 -1.10 29.31 8.99
N LEU A 408 -1.20 29.62 7.69
CA LEU A 408 -1.39 30.98 7.17
C LEU A 408 -2.50 31.04 6.14
N TYR A 409 -3.30 32.11 6.18
CA TYR A 409 -4.36 32.36 5.22
C TYR A 409 -4.19 33.71 4.52
N ASP A 410 -3.94 33.65 3.21
CA ASP A 410 -4.02 34.80 2.31
C ASP A 410 -5.44 34.91 1.77
N HIS A 411 -6.21 35.80 2.38
CA HIS A 411 -7.61 36.05 2.02
C HIS A 411 -7.77 36.72 0.64
N ALA A 412 -6.76 37.44 0.13
CA ALA A 412 -6.86 38.13 -1.15
C ALA A 412 -6.84 37.15 -2.33
N SER A 413 -6.03 36.08 -2.22
CA SER A 413 -5.94 35.01 -3.22
C SER A 413 -6.67 33.73 -2.82
N THR A 414 -7.26 33.68 -1.62
CA THR A 414 -7.87 32.48 -1.04
C THR A 414 -6.88 31.30 -1.00
N THR A 415 -5.70 31.57 -0.44
CA THR A 415 -4.60 30.60 -0.34
C THR A 415 -4.38 30.18 1.11
N PHE A 416 -4.43 28.86 1.32
CA PHE A 416 -4.20 28.18 2.59
C PHE A 416 -2.79 27.61 2.59
N TYR A 417 -1.92 28.12 3.45
CA TYR A 417 -0.55 27.61 3.59
C TYR A 417 -0.47 26.64 4.77
N HIS A 418 0.14 25.49 4.54
CA HIS A 418 0.60 24.59 5.58
C HIS A 418 2.12 24.57 5.55
N VAL A 419 2.78 24.96 6.65
CA VAL A 419 4.21 25.22 6.78
C VAL A 419 4.79 24.25 7.80
N LYS A 420 5.85 23.54 7.42
CA LYS A 420 6.57 22.65 8.34
C LYS A 420 8.08 22.66 8.09
N GLU A 421 8.86 22.61 9.15
CA GLU A 421 10.27 22.18 9.09
C GLU A 421 10.31 20.65 8.94
N THR A 422 10.44 20.19 7.69
CA THR A 422 10.28 18.78 7.37
C THR A 422 11.00 18.39 6.08
N TRP A 423 11.42 17.12 6.00
CA TRP A 423 12.01 16.56 4.79
C TRP A 423 11.80 15.05 4.70
N GLY A 424 11.93 14.51 3.49
CA GLY A 424 11.84 13.08 3.22
C GLY A 424 10.53 12.50 3.72
N ALA A 425 10.59 11.30 4.33
CA ALA A 425 9.40 10.61 4.79
C ALA A 425 8.58 11.41 5.83
N LYS A 426 9.20 12.30 6.63
CA LYS A 426 8.51 13.17 7.61
C LYS A 426 7.53 14.14 6.94
N SER A 427 7.74 14.51 5.67
CA SER A 427 6.84 15.42 4.96
C SER A 427 5.44 14.83 4.74
N ALA A 428 5.26 13.50 4.90
CA ALA A 428 3.95 12.86 4.84
C ALA A 428 2.96 13.42 5.87
N TYR A 429 3.41 13.86 7.06
CA TYR A 429 2.54 14.49 8.06
C TYR A 429 1.93 15.80 7.54
N LEU A 430 2.78 16.66 6.95
CA LEU A 430 2.37 17.93 6.37
C LEU A 430 1.32 17.73 5.27
N PHE A 431 1.54 16.76 4.38
CA PHE A 431 0.60 16.46 3.30
C PHE A 431 -0.74 15.94 3.84
N THR A 432 -0.71 15.06 4.84
CA THR A 432 -1.91 14.51 5.47
C THR A 432 -2.71 15.58 6.21
N GLN A 433 -2.03 16.51 6.89
CA GLN A 433 -2.67 17.67 7.54
C GLN A 433 -3.45 18.51 6.54
N GLY A 434 -2.84 18.86 5.39
CA GLY A 434 -3.50 19.63 4.33
C GLY A 434 -4.71 18.91 3.72
N ILE A 435 -4.62 17.61 3.45
CA ILE A 435 -5.78 16.80 3.00
C ILE A 435 -6.90 16.84 4.04
N THR A 436 -6.56 16.55 5.29
CA THR A 436 -7.55 16.43 6.38
C THR A 436 -8.30 17.74 6.59
N ALA A 437 -7.59 18.87 6.55
CA ALA A 437 -8.16 20.20 6.66
C ALA A 437 -9.10 20.52 5.48
N ALA A 438 -8.65 20.27 4.24
CA ALA A 438 -9.45 20.52 3.04
C ALA A 438 -10.70 19.62 2.96
N GLU A 439 -10.57 18.32 3.28
CA GLU A 439 -11.68 17.38 3.37
C GLU A 439 -12.70 17.81 4.41
N SER A 440 -12.23 18.18 5.61
CA SER A 440 -13.09 18.66 6.69
C SER A 440 -13.88 19.90 6.26
N TYR A 441 -13.22 20.86 5.62
CA TYR A 441 -13.89 22.05 5.11
C TYR A 441 -14.88 21.76 3.98
N ARG A 442 -14.59 20.81 3.09
CA ARG A 442 -15.45 20.48 1.93
C ARG A 442 -16.64 19.60 2.29
N GLN A 443 -16.46 18.67 3.21
CA GLN A 443 -17.46 17.63 3.50
C GLN A 443 -18.29 17.92 4.75
N SER A 444 -17.82 18.77 5.67
CA SER A 444 -18.53 19.06 6.93
C SER A 444 -19.14 20.46 6.98
N ASN A 445 -20.48 20.52 6.91
CA ASN A 445 -21.24 21.75 7.18
C ASN A 445 -20.92 22.32 8.56
N ALA A 446 -20.75 21.45 9.57
CA ALA A 446 -20.46 21.87 10.93
C ALA A 446 -19.07 22.53 11.04
N PHE A 447 -18.07 21.99 10.34
CA PHE A 447 -16.74 22.59 10.28
C PHE A 447 -16.77 23.97 9.62
N ARG A 448 -17.48 24.10 8.48
CA ARG A 448 -17.64 25.40 7.81
C ARG A 448 -18.32 26.43 8.70
N ALA A 449 -19.40 26.05 9.39
CA ALA A 449 -20.10 26.93 10.32
C ALA A 449 -19.18 27.41 11.46
N LYS A 450 -18.32 26.52 11.98
CA LYS A 450 -17.33 26.88 13.00
C LYS A 450 -16.20 27.77 12.46
N CYS A 451 -15.76 27.57 11.21
CA CYS A 451 -14.85 28.50 10.56
C CYS A 451 -15.48 29.89 10.39
N ALA A 452 -16.77 29.96 10.01
CA ALA A 452 -17.50 31.23 9.89
C ALA A 452 -17.74 31.92 11.23
N GLU A 453 -17.94 31.17 12.32
CA GLU A 453 -18.04 31.71 13.67
C GLU A 453 -16.70 32.30 14.13
N LYS A 454 -15.60 31.59 13.85
CA LYS A 454 -14.26 31.92 14.34
C LYS A 454 -13.58 33.02 13.52
N TRP A 455 -13.74 33.01 12.20
CA TRP A 455 -13.19 34.01 11.28
C TRP A 455 -14.29 34.55 10.33
N PRO A 456 -15.29 35.28 10.86
CA PRO A 456 -16.46 35.73 10.10
C PRO A 456 -16.10 36.67 8.95
N GLN A 457 -15.00 37.40 9.04
CA GLN A 457 -14.54 38.30 7.99
C GLN A 457 -14.11 37.57 6.69
N PHE A 458 -13.86 36.26 6.75
CA PHE A 458 -13.32 35.49 5.64
C PHE A 458 -14.27 34.40 5.13
N PHE A 459 -15.11 33.85 6.01
CA PHE A 459 -15.92 32.66 5.69
C PHE A 459 -17.42 32.91 5.81
N THR A 460 -17.87 34.15 5.58
CA THR A 460 -19.30 34.46 5.42
C THR A 460 -19.93 33.64 4.28
N ASP A 461 -19.19 33.51 3.18
CA ASP A 461 -19.55 32.69 2.04
C ASP A 461 -18.64 31.45 1.97
N GLU A 462 -19.16 30.37 1.40
CA GLU A 462 -18.38 29.16 1.18
C GLU A 462 -17.31 29.38 0.11
N VAL A 463 -16.05 29.07 0.46
CA VAL A 463 -14.93 29.09 -0.48
C VAL A 463 -15.06 27.92 -1.45
N LYS A 464 -15.67 28.09 -2.62
CA LYS A 464 -15.91 26.97 -3.58
C LYS A 464 -14.65 26.46 -4.29
N LYS A 465 -13.65 27.32 -4.43
CA LYS A 465 -12.34 27.04 -5.02
C LYS A 465 -11.29 27.78 -4.19
N GLY A 466 -10.15 27.14 -3.92
CA GLY A 466 -9.05 27.76 -3.19
C GLY A 466 -7.70 27.27 -3.69
N ASN A 467 -6.63 27.84 -3.16
CA ASN A 467 -5.26 27.35 -3.37
C ASN A 467 -4.74 26.75 -2.06
N LEU A 468 -3.99 25.65 -2.15
CA LEU A 468 -3.30 25.06 -1.01
C LEU A 468 -1.81 24.98 -1.29
N VAL A 469 -1.00 25.57 -0.42
CA VAL A 469 0.46 25.63 -0.57
C VAL A 469 1.13 24.89 0.58
N PHE A 470 1.96 23.90 0.26
CA PHE A 470 2.81 23.25 1.25
C PHE A 470 4.16 23.98 1.34
N GLY A 471 4.37 24.71 2.42
CA GLY A 471 5.62 25.33 2.83
C GLY A 471 6.56 24.31 3.45
N ILE A 472 7.69 24.03 2.81
CA ILE A 472 8.67 23.03 3.28
C ILE A 472 9.96 23.77 3.63
N ALA A 473 10.27 23.82 4.93
CA ALA A 473 11.49 24.42 5.44
C ALA A 473 12.59 23.37 5.58
N ASP A 474 13.41 23.26 4.54
CA ASP A 474 14.63 22.44 4.46
C ASP A 474 15.46 22.93 3.27
N ASP A 475 16.78 23.07 3.43
CA ASP A 475 17.66 23.54 2.35
C ASP A 475 17.64 22.63 1.12
N LYS A 476 17.33 21.33 1.28
CA LYS A 476 17.15 20.40 0.17
C LYS A 476 15.88 20.67 -0.63
N ALA A 477 14.95 21.49 -0.16
CA ALA A 477 13.82 21.95 -0.95
C ALA A 477 14.21 23.08 -1.93
N LEU A 478 15.36 23.72 -1.73
CA LEU A 478 15.81 24.87 -2.53
C LEU A 478 16.55 24.48 -3.81
N VAL A 479 16.81 23.19 -4.04
CA VAL A 479 17.55 22.72 -5.20
C VAL A 479 16.65 22.60 -6.44
N ALA A 480 17.24 22.68 -7.63
CA ALA A 480 16.51 22.79 -8.90
C ALA A 480 15.60 21.60 -9.24
N ASN A 481 15.86 20.41 -8.67
CA ASN A 481 15.07 19.20 -8.93
C ASN A 481 14.01 18.91 -7.86
N PHE A 482 13.70 19.85 -6.97
CA PHE A 482 12.59 19.71 -6.03
C PHE A 482 11.23 19.72 -6.77
N PRO A 483 10.27 18.82 -6.44
CA PRO A 483 10.28 17.81 -5.37
C PRO A 483 10.80 16.41 -5.75
N GLN A 484 11.43 16.23 -6.91
CA GLN A 484 11.87 14.91 -7.38
C GLN A 484 13.01 14.29 -6.55
N ASN A 485 13.78 15.13 -5.85
CA ASN A 485 14.86 14.71 -4.94
C ASN A 485 14.36 14.18 -3.59
N MET A 486 13.05 14.23 -3.31
CA MET A 486 12.49 13.61 -2.11
C MET A 486 12.52 12.07 -2.20
N THR A 487 12.41 11.40 -1.05
CA THR A 487 12.29 9.94 -0.99
C THR A 487 11.03 9.46 -1.72
N TYR A 488 10.97 8.17 -2.08
CA TYR A 488 9.82 7.64 -2.80
C TYR A 488 8.55 7.73 -1.97
N PHE A 489 8.60 7.40 -0.67
CA PHE A 489 7.44 7.49 0.22
C PHE A 489 6.93 8.93 0.31
N ALA A 490 7.82 9.91 0.41
CA ALA A 490 7.44 11.32 0.45
C ALA A 490 6.73 11.74 -0.85
N LYS A 491 7.28 11.38 -2.01
CA LYS A 491 6.69 11.63 -3.33
C LYS A 491 5.33 10.95 -3.50
N LEU A 492 5.21 9.70 -3.05
CA LEU A 492 3.96 8.96 -3.07
C LEU A 492 2.87 9.69 -2.26
N ASN A 493 3.19 10.13 -1.04
CA ASN A 493 2.24 10.87 -0.21
C ASN A 493 1.89 12.25 -0.81
N LEU A 494 2.87 12.96 -1.38
CA LEU A 494 2.64 14.22 -2.08
C LEU A 494 1.71 14.02 -3.29
N TYR A 495 1.96 13.03 -4.13
CA TYR A 495 1.11 12.71 -5.29
C TYR A 495 -0.33 12.40 -4.85
N ASN A 496 -0.49 11.60 -3.80
CA ASN A 496 -1.81 11.27 -3.25
C ASN A 496 -2.51 12.53 -2.72
N ALA A 497 -1.79 13.40 -2.02
CA ALA A 497 -2.33 14.66 -1.51
C ALA A 497 -2.77 15.59 -2.63
N VAL A 498 -1.92 15.81 -3.65
CA VAL A 498 -2.25 16.64 -4.81
C VAL A 498 -3.49 16.09 -5.53
N SER A 499 -3.57 14.77 -5.71
CA SER A 499 -4.72 14.13 -6.37
C SER A 499 -6.00 14.32 -5.57
N ALA A 500 -5.97 14.10 -4.25
CA ALA A 500 -7.13 14.28 -3.38
C ALA A 500 -7.59 15.75 -3.33
N LEU A 501 -6.66 16.69 -3.16
CA LEU A 501 -6.95 18.11 -3.07
C LEU A 501 -7.52 18.69 -4.38
N LYS A 502 -7.05 18.23 -5.54
CA LYS A 502 -7.62 18.62 -6.84
C LYS A 502 -9.08 18.16 -6.98
N LEU A 503 -9.43 16.96 -6.51
CA LEU A 503 -10.83 16.49 -6.48
C LEU A 503 -11.71 17.35 -5.57
N LEU A 504 -11.11 18.02 -4.59
CA LEU A 504 -11.75 18.96 -3.68
C LEU A 504 -11.72 20.41 -4.19
N ASN A 505 -11.40 20.67 -5.46
CA ASN A 505 -11.27 22.01 -6.05
C ASN A 505 -10.24 22.92 -5.35
N PHE A 506 -9.13 22.34 -4.89
CA PHE A 506 -7.94 23.09 -4.49
C PHE A 506 -6.84 22.97 -5.55
N ASP A 507 -6.34 24.10 -6.01
CA ASP A 507 -5.10 24.15 -6.79
C ASP A 507 -3.92 24.04 -5.82
N VAL A 508 -2.95 23.17 -6.11
CA VAL A 508 -1.88 22.81 -5.17
C VAL A 508 -0.52 23.28 -5.66
N ALA A 509 0.28 23.87 -4.78
CA ALA A 509 1.67 24.23 -5.04
C ALA A 509 2.58 23.92 -3.83
N LEU A 510 3.89 23.95 -4.06
CA LEU A 510 4.91 23.85 -3.02
C LEU A 510 5.62 25.19 -2.86
N ALA A 511 6.04 25.52 -1.64
CA ALA A 511 6.86 26.69 -1.35
C ALA A 511 8.10 26.27 -0.54
N PRO A 512 9.28 26.16 -1.18
CA PRO A 512 10.53 25.95 -0.48
C PRO A 512 10.86 27.12 0.45
N ILE A 513 11.24 26.83 1.68
CA ILE A 513 11.63 27.80 2.70
C ILE A 513 13.08 27.52 3.09
N ARG A 514 13.92 28.55 3.02
CA ARG A 514 15.30 28.47 3.51
C ARG A 514 15.31 28.51 5.03
N VAL A 515 16.08 27.64 5.68
CA VAL A 515 16.32 27.69 7.12
C VAL A 515 17.65 28.40 7.36
N ALA A 516 17.67 29.44 8.20
CA ALA A 516 18.82 30.30 8.43
C ALA A 516 19.21 30.38 9.90
#